data_AF-A0A4Q6FJN0-F1
#
_entry.id   AF-A0A4Q6FJN0-F1
#
_cell.length_a   1.000
_cell.length_b   1.000
_cell.length_c   1.000
_cell.angle_alpha   90.00
_cell.angle_beta   90.00
_cell.angle_gamma   90.00
#
_symmetry.space_group_name_H-M   'P 1'
#
loop_
_entity.id
_entity.type
_entity.pdbx_description
1 polymer ?
#
loop_
_entity_poly.entity_id
_entity_poly.type
_entity_poly.pdbx_seq_one_letter_code
_entity_poly.pdbx_strand_id
1 'polypeptide(L)'
;MTKIVLTGGGTAGHVMPHIAMIPAYKKWGWQLTYIGSAGIEKALIEKEAICYHTIATGKLRRYLSLQNFTDLFRIVKGFFQSLSLLRKIKPDLVF
;
A
#
# COMPACT_ATOMS: atom_id res chain seq x y z
N MET A 1 14.61 -14.06 7.98
CA MET A 1 14.41 -13.34 6.71
C MET A 1 13.71 -12.04 7.03
N THR A 2 14.27 -10.91 6.58
CA THR A 2 13.68 -9.58 6.80
C THR A 2 12.42 -9.42 5.97
N LYS A 3 11.35 -8.91 6.58
CA LYS A 3 10.07 -8.62 5.94
C LYS A 3 9.87 -7.12 5.84
N ILE A 4 9.62 -6.64 4.62
CA ILE A 4 9.30 -5.24 4.36
C ILE A 4 7.90 -5.11 3.78
N VAL A 5 7.15 -4.17 4.34
CA VAL A 5 5.89 -3.71 3.75
C VAL A 5 6.13 -2.38 3.08
N LEU A 6 5.86 -2.33 1.78
CA LEU A 6 5.86 -1.11 0.98
C LEU A 6 4.44 -0.60 0.88
N THR A 7 4.24 0.70 1.02
CA THR A 7 2.91 1.33 1.04
C THR A 7 2.78 2.42 0.00
N GLY A 8 1.59 2.61 -0.55
CA GLY A 8 1.38 3.69 -1.50
C GLY A 8 0.06 3.58 -2.20
N GLY A 9 -0.35 4.67 -2.83
CA GLY A 9 -1.53 4.66 -3.65
C GLY A 9 -1.97 6.03 -4.13
N GLY A 10 -2.92 6.02 -5.06
CA GLY A 10 -3.51 7.22 -5.63
C GLY A 10 -2.80 7.73 -6.90
N THR A 11 -1.46 7.77 -6.92
CA THR A 11 -0.68 8.18 -8.11
C THR A 11 0.58 7.34 -8.29
N ALA A 12 1.07 7.25 -9.54
CA ALA A 12 2.29 6.52 -9.87
C ALA A 12 3.55 7.13 -9.20
N GLY A 13 3.56 8.44 -8.94
CA GLY A 13 4.74 9.15 -8.44
C GLY A 13 5.30 8.60 -7.12
N HIS A 14 4.42 8.16 -6.22
CA HIS A 14 4.84 7.58 -4.94
C HIS A 14 5.27 6.12 -5.04
N VAL A 15 4.99 5.45 -6.16
CA VAL A 15 5.22 4.01 -6.36
C VAL A 15 6.54 3.77 -7.07
N MET A 16 6.97 4.69 -7.93
CA MET A 16 8.21 4.56 -8.70
C MET A 16 9.47 4.37 -7.84
N PRO A 17 9.67 5.09 -6.71
CA PRO A 17 10.82 4.84 -5.84
C PRO A 17 10.83 3.41 -5.29
N HIS A 18 9.65 2.88 -4.96
CA HIS A 18 9.51 1.52 -4.43
C HIS A 18 9.92 0.51 -5.49
N ILE A 19 9.45 0.69 -6.73
CA ILE A 19 9.79 -0.16 -7.87
C ILE A 19 11.32 -0.19 -8.10
N ALA A 20 11.97 0.97 -8.05
CA ALA A 20 13.42 1.07 -8.22
C ALA A 20 14.21 0.29 -7.14
N MET A 21 13.64 0.12 -5.94
CA MET A 21 14.28 -0.56 -4.81
C MET A 21 14.03 -2.08 -4.77
N ILE A 22 12.99 -2.58 -5.44
CA ILE A 22 12.62 -4.00 -5.47
C ILE A 22 13.80 -4.92 -5.86
N PRO A 23 14.59 -4.64 -6.91
CA PRO A 23 15.69 -5.51 -7.31
C PRO A 23 16.76 -5.66 -6.21
N ALA A 24 17.04 -4.58 -5.47
CA ALA A 24 18.00 -4.62 -4.35
C ALA A 24 17.48 -5.48 -3.20
N TYR A 25 16.22 -5.30 -2.81
CA TYR A 25 15.58 -6.10 -1.77
C TYR A 25 15.50 -7.59 -2.12
N LYS A 26 15.20 -7.92 -3.38
CA LYS A 26 15.22 -9.31 -3.88
C LYS A 26 16.63 -9.91 -3.77
N LYS A 27 17.68 -9.16 -4.14
CA LYS A 27 19.08 -9.60 -3.98
C LYS A 27 19.47 -9.86 -2.53
N TRP A 28 18.92 -9.09 -1.60
CA TRP A 28 19.15 -9.31 -0.16
C TRP A 28 18.29 -10.44 0.43
N GLY A 29 17.43 -11.07 -0.37
CA GLY A 29 16.56 -12.17 0.09
C GLY A 29 15.45 -11.70 1.04
N TRP A 30 15.02 -10.44 0.93
CA TRP A 30 13.93 -9.90 1.75
C TRP A 30 12.58 -10.39 1.24
N GLN A 31 11.62 -10.52 2.15
CA GLN A 31 10.23 -10.79 1.82
C GLN A 31 9.51 -9.46 1.62
N LEU A 32 9.09 -9.19 0.38
CA LEU A 32 8.38 -7.97 0.03
C LEU A 32 6.87 -8.21 0.06
N THR A 33 6.14 -7.27 0.64
CA THR A 33 4.69 -7.19 0.57
C THR A 33 4.30 -5.74 0.30
N TYR A 34 3.27 -5.51 -0.50
CA TYR A 34 2.79 -4.17 -0.80
C TYR A 34 1.37 -3.98 -0.26
N ILE A 35 1.09 -2.84 0.38
CA ILE A 35 -0.26 -2.47 0.82
C ILE A 35 -0.64 -1.15 0.17
N GLY A 36 -1.73 -1.14 -0.58
CA GLY A 36 -2.14 0.07 -1.30
C GLY A 36 -3.61 0.10 -1.71
N SER A 37 -3.96 1.11 -2.51
CA SER A 37 -5.33 1.29 -2.99
C SER A 37 -5.63 0.38 -4.19
N ALA A 38 -6.87 0.39 -4.68
CA ALA A 38 -7.25 -0.32 -5.91
C ALA A 38 -6.84 0.45 -7.19
N GLY A 39 -5.83 1.31 -7.12
CA GLY A 39 -5.41 2.19 -8.19
C GLY A 39 -4.43 1.55 -9.18
N ILE A 40 -3.87 2.38 -10.05
CA ILE A 40 -2.92 1.99 -11.11
C ILE A 40 -1.66 1.32 -10.55
N GLU A 41 -1.30 1.62 -9.30
CA GLU A 41 -0.14 1.07 -8.61
C GLU A 41 -0.21 -0.44 -8.46
N LYS A 42 -1.41 -1.01 -8.34
CA LYS A 42 -1.61 -2.44 -8.18
C LYS A 42 -1.04 -3.21 -9.37
N ALA A 43 -1.41 -2.80 -10.57
CA ALA A 43 -0.95 -3.44 -11.80
C ALA A 43 0.56 -3.25 -12.04
N LEU A 44 1.16 -2.18 -11.51
CA LEU A 44 2.60 -1.96 -11.60
C LEU A 44 3.37 -2.89 -10.65
N ILE A 45 2.90 -3.05 -9.42
CA ILE A 45 3.56 -3.89 -8.41
C ILE A 45 3.33 -5.38 -8.64
N GLU A 46 2.15 -5.78 -9.12
CA GLU A 46 1.87 -7.20 -9.42
C GLU A 46 2.79 -7.76 -10.52
N LYS A 47 3.25 -6.91 -11.46
CA LYS A 47 4.26 -7.29 -12.48
C LYS A 47 5.61 -7.67 -11.87
N GLU A 48 5.91 -7.17 -10.68
CA GLU A 48 7.14 -7.46 -9.95
C GLU A 48 7.05 -8.75 -9.12
N ALA A 49 5.96 -9.51 -9.24
CA ALA A 49 5.71 -10.74 -8.49
C ALA A 49 5.73 -10.53 -6.96
N ILE A 50 5.25 -9.37 -6.50
CA ILE A 50 5.11 -9.03 -5.07
C ILE A 50 3.65 -9.23 -4.66
N CYS A 51 3.45 -9.75 -3.44
CA CYS A 51 2.11 -9.87 -2.88
C CYS A 51 1.51 -8.48 -2.63
N TYR A 52 0.41 -8.15 -3.30
CA TYR A 52 -0.29 -6.88 -3.17
C TYR A 52 -1.57 -7.04 -2.37
N HIS A 53 -1.69 -6.30 -1.27
CA HIS A 53 -2.91 -6.21 -0.46
C HIS A 53 -3.63 -4.90 -0.72
N THR A 54 -4.82 -4.99 -1.30
CA THR A 54 -5.70 -3.84 -1.48
C THR A 54 -6.45 -3.52 -0.18
N ILE A 55 -6.40 -2.27 0.26
CA ILE A 55 -7.20 -1.75 1.37
C ILE A 55 -8.16 -0.66 0.89
N ALA A 56 -9.22 -0.43 1.66
CA ALA A 56 -10.10 0.70 1.44
C ALA A 56 -9.32 2.00 1.67
N THR A 57 -9.45 2.94 0.75
CA THR A 57 -8.84 4.26 0.84
C THR A 57 -9.91 5.32 0.58
N GLY A 58 -9.90 6.39 1.36
CA GLY A 58 -10.72 7.58 1.10
C GLY A 58 -9.87 8.76 0.67
N LYS A 59 -10.48 9.76 0.03
CA LYS A 59 -9.82 11.03 -0.30
C LYS A 59 -10.38 12.14 0.58
N LEU A 60 -9.51 12.97 1.12
CA LEU A 60 -9.91 14.21 1.75
C LEU A 60 -9.89 15.33 0.70
N ARG A 61 -11.04 15.63 0.11
CA ARG A 61 -11.15 16.72 -0.87
C ARG A 61 -11.17 18.06 -0.13
N ARG A 62 -10.44 19.05 -0.65
CA ARG A 62 -10.38 20.41 -0.08
C ARG A 62 -11.70 21.18 -0.16
N TYR A 63 -12.60 20.77 -1.06
CA TYR A 63 -13.95 21.31 -1.18
C TYR A 63 -14.95 20.47 -0.36
N LEU A 64 -15.99 21.14 0.14
CA LEU A 64 -17.13 20.46 0.79
C LEU A 64 -17.82 19.56 -0.25
N SER A 65 -17.56 18.27 -0.14
CA SER A 65 -18.16 17.24 -0.98
C SER A 65 -18.91 16.26 -0.08
N LEU A 66 -20.14 15.91 -0.45
CA LEU A 66 -20.86 14.78 0.17
C LEU A 66 -20.03 13.48 0.12
N GLN A 67 -19.09 13.37 -0.83
CA GLN A 67 -18.16 12.25 -0.92
C GLN A 67 -17.12 12.22 0.22
N ASN A 68 -16.86 13.34 0.89
CA ASN A 68 -15.97 13.34 2.06
C ASN A 68 -16.59 12.61 3.26
N PHE A 69 -17.92 12.61 3.38
CA PHE A 69 -18.62 11.87 4.42
C PHE A 69 -18.48 10.37 4.22
N THR A 70 -18.69 9.89 2.99
CA THR A 70 -18.50 8.47 2.66
C THR A 70 -17.03 8.05 2.72
N ASP A 71 -16.11 8.94 2.33
CA ASP A 71 -14.67 8.67 2.40
C ASP A 71 -14.14 8.59 3.83
N LEU A 72 -14.74 9.26 4.81
CA LEU A 72 -14.39 9.09 6.23
C LEU A 72 -14.55 7.63 6.67
N PHE A 73 -15.68 6.99 6.33
CA PHE A 73 -15.90 5.58 6.62
C PHE A 73 -14.89 4.67 5.90
N ARG A 74 -14.51 5.02 4.66
CA ARG A 74 -13.47 4.28 3.92
C ARG A 74 -12.10 4.39 4.59
N ILE A 75 -11.74 5.57 5.11
CA ILE A 75 -10.48 5.79 5.84
C ILE A 75 -10.46 4.94 7.11
N VAL A 76 -11.54 4.96 7.91
CA VAL A 76 -11.64 4.15 9.13
C VAL A 76 -11.55 2.66 8.81
N LYS A 77 -12.28 2.20 7.79
CA LYS A 77 -12.19 0.81 7.32
C LYS A 77 -10.77 0.46 6.87
N GLY A 78 -10.13 1.33 6.08
CA GLY A 78 -8.76 1.17 5.59
C GLY A 78 -7.74 1.04 6.71
N PHE A 79 -7.89 1.85 7.76
CA PHE A 79 -7.06 1.80 8.97
C PHE A 79 -7.15 0.44 9.67
N PHE A 80 -8.36 -0.09 9.89
CA PHE A 80 -8.50 -1.41 10.51
C PHE A 80 -8.01 -2.55 9.61
N GLN A 81 -8.16 -2.41 8.29
CA GLN A 81 -7.61 -3.37 7.34
C GLN A 81 -6.07 -3.37 7.35
N SER A 82 -5.43 -2.20 7.32
CA SER A 82 -3.97 -2.10 7.39
C SER A 82 -3.44 -2.64 8.72
N LEU A 83 -4.10 -2.32 9.84
CA LEU A 83 -3.74 -2.83 11.15
C LEU A 83 -3.83 -4.37 11.23
N SER A 84 -4.89 -4.95 10.66
CA SER A 84 -5.05 -6.42 10.58
C SER A 84 -3.96 -7.07 9.72
N LEU A 85 -3.63 -6.47 8.57
CA LEU A 85 -2.58 -6.95 7.68
C LEU A 85 -1.20 -6.88 8.34
N LEU A 86 -0.85 -5.75 8.95
CA LEU A 86 0.43 -5.58 9.65
C LEU A 86 0.60 -6.59 10.79
N ARG A 87 -0.48 -6.87 11.54
CA ARG A 87 -0.47 -7.91 12.60
C ARG A 87 -0.25 -9.33 12.07
N LYS A 88 -0.73 -9.63 10.85
CA LYS A 88 -0.55 -10.94 10.20
C LYS A 88 0.84 -11.08 9.57
N ILE A 89 1.27 -10.07 8.83
CA ILE A 89 2.55 -10.06 8.11
C ILE A 89 3.71 -10.02 9.11
N LYS A 90 3.56 -9.23 10.18
CA LYS A 90 4.60 -8.89 11.17
C LYS A 90 5.88 -8.40 10.48
N PRO A 91 5.81 -7.26 9.76
CA PRO A 91 6.98 -6.73 9.06
C PRO A 91 8.00 -6.14 10.03
N ASP A 92 9.26 -6.20 9.64
CA ASP A 92 10.37 -5.55 10.34
C ASP A 92 10.47 -4.07 9.95
N LEU A 93 10.09 -3.73 8.71
CA LEU A 93 10.08 -2.37 8.18
C LEU A 93 8.76 -2.08 7.43
N VAL A 94 8.30 -0.83 7.55
CA VAL A 94 7.21 -0.27 6.76
C VAL A 94 7.74 0.99 6.08
N PHE A 95 7.57 1.10 4.77
CA PHE A 95 8.00 2.22 3.95
C PHE A 95 6.83 2.76 3.13
#